data_AF-A0A8D8R086-F1
#
_entry.id   AF-A0A8D8R086-F1
#
_cell.length_a   1.000
_cell.length_b   1.000
_cell.length_c   1.000
_cell.angle_alpha   90.00
_cell.angle_beta   90.00
_cell.angle_gamma   90.00
#
_symmetry.space_group_name_H-M   'P 1'
#
loop_
_entity.id
_entity.type
_entity.pdbx_description
1 polymer ?
#
loop_
_entity_poly.entity_id
_entity_poly.type
_entity_poly.pdbx_seq_one_letter_code
_entity_poly.pdbx_strand_id
1 'polypeptide(L)'
;MGIEGNEIVDKLAKDSSSAQLLPLLNHFDVKLSFKKFLYSMWDSRWKDLELNKFKLREIKDTIFSWQSSNRKTHREEVVITRLRIGHSLLTHSFLMSRDDPPSCPFCLSNPLTIKHLLLLCTSVTLVSLRNNNVCLLNTQSF
;
A
#
# COMPACT_ATOMS: atom_id res chain seq x y z
N MET A 1 59.49 22.27 -4.15
CA MET A 1 58.90 21.27 -5.06
C MET A 1 57.84 20.48 -4.30
N GLY A 2 56.71 20.22 -4.95
CA GLY A 2 55.81 19.08 -4.73
C GLY A 2 55.22 18.86 -3.33
N ILE A 3 54.06 19.45 -3.06
CA ILE A 3 53.12 18.86 -2.10
C ILE A 3 52.23 17.95 -2.93
N GLU A 4 52.32 16.64 -2.76
CA GLU A 4 51.62 15.61 -3.55
C GLU A 4 50.12 15.88 -3.69
N GLY A 5 49.49 16.41 -2.64
CA GLY A 5 48.07 16.83 -2.67
C GLY A 5 47.76 17.96 -3.67
N ASN A 6 48.68 18.91 -3.87
CA ASN A 6 48.48 20.00 -4.83
C ASN A 6 48.59 19.51 -6.27
N GLU A 7 49.47 18.54 -6.54
CA GLU A 7 49.61 17.96 -7.88
C GLU A 7 48.34 17.19 -8.29
N ILE A 8 47.68 16.53 -7.33
CA ILE A 8 46.39 15.86 -7.54
C ILE A 8 45.29 16.89 -7.83
N VAL A 9 45.22 17.97 -7.05
CA VAL A 9 44.22 19.03 -7.23
C VAL A 9 44.39 19.74 -8.58
N ASP A 10 45.62 20.10 -8.95
CA ASP A 10 45.91 20.76 -10.22
C ASP A 10 45.62 19.84 -11.41
N LYS A 11 45.91 18.54 -11.27
CA LYS A 11 45.56 17.55 -12.29
C LYS A 11 44.05 17.46 -12.47
N LEU A 12 43.28 17.36 -11.40
CA LEU A 12 41.81 17.31 -11.45
C LEU A 12 41.21 18.60 -12.02
N ALA A 13 41.76 19.77 -11.68
CA ALA A 13 41.32 21.05 -12.22
C ALA A 13 41.59 21.16 -13.73
N LYS A 14 42.75 20.69 -14.19
CA LYS A 14 43.13 20.66 -15.59
C LYS A 14 42.26 19.68 -16.39
N ASP A 15 42.02 18.49 -15.83
CA ASP A 15 41.16 17.47 -16.42
C ASP A 15 39.71 17.98 -16.54
N SER A 16 39.17 18.63 -15.51
CA SER A 16 37.83 19.23 -15.54
C SER A 16 37.71 20.40 -16.53
N SER A 17 38.77 21.18 -16.72
CA SER A 17 38.79 22.29 -17.68
C SER A 17 38.82 21.79 -19.13
N SER A 18 39.40 20.61 -19.36
CA SER A 18 39.40 19.92 -20.66
C SER A 18 38.18 19.06 -20.92
N ALA A 19 37.32 18.86 -19.91
CA ALA A 19 36.12 18.06 -20.05
C ALA A 19 35.10 18.78 -20.95
N GLN A 20 34.57 18.06 -21.94
CA GLN A 20 33.44 18.53 -22.73
C GLN A 20 32.27 18.81 -21.78
N LEU A 21 31.69 20.01 -21.89
CA LEU A 21 30.41 20.31 -21.25
C LEU A 21 29.41 19.25 -21.70
N LEU A 22 29.06 18.34 -20.79
CA LEU A 22 27.95 17.42 -21.00
C LEU A 22 26.74 18.27 -21.43
N PRO A 23 25.86 17.76 -22.31
CA PRO A 23 24.60 18.42 -22.58
C PRO A 23 23.97 18.73 -21.23
N LEU A 24 23.67 20.01 -20.99
CA LEU A 24 23.12 20.46 -19.72
C LEU A 24 21.76 19.76 -19.57
N LEU A 25 21.77 18.62 -18.90
CA LEU A 25 20.59 17.81 -18.67
C LEU A 25 19.60 18.70 -17.96
N ASN A 26 18.47 18.96 -18.61
CA ASN A 26 17.43 19.78 -18.02
C ASN A 26 17.05 19.15 -16.67
N HIS A 27 17.14 19.93 -15.60
CA HIS A 27 16.81 19.49 -14.25
C HIS A 27 15.41 18.85 -14.19
N PHE A 28 14.46 19.31 -15.01
CA PHE A 28 13.14 18.69 -15.12
C PHE A 28 13.20 17.23 -15.60
N ASP A 29 14.03 16.92 -16.59
CA ASP A 29 14.15 15.58 -17.15
C ASP A 29 14.84 14.63 -16.17
N VAL A 30 15.88 15.11 -15.49
CA VAL A 30 16.55 14.35 -14.41
C VAL A 30 15.56 14.04 -13.29
N LYS A 31 14.81 15.05 -12.82
CA LYS A 31 13.80 14.88 -11.77
C LYS A 31 12.70 13.91 -12.19
N LEU A 32 12.24 13.98 -13.44
CA LEU A 32 11.22 13.08 -13.97
C LEU A 32 11.74 11.64 -14.07
N SER A 33 12.95 11.46 -14.59
CA SER A 33 13.59 10.15 -14.72
C SER A 33 13.78 9.49 -13.35
N PHE A 34 14.30 10.25 -12.38
CA PHE A 34 14.49 9.77 -11.02
C PHE A 34 13.15 9.39 -10.36
N LYS A 35 12.10 10.20 -10.53
CA LYS A 35 10.75 9.89 -10.04
C LYS A 35 10.19 8.59 -10.65
N LYS A 36 10.38 8.39 -11.97
CA LYS A 36 9.97 7.14 -12.66
C LYS A 36 10.73 5.93 -12.11
N PHE A 37 12.03 6.06 -11.92
CA PHE A 37 12.86 5.00 -11.33
C PHE A 37 12.37 4.62 -9.93
N LEU A 38 12.15 5.61 -9.05
CA LEU A 38 11.65 5.37 -7.70
C LEU A 38 10.30 4.66 -7.70
N TYR A 39 9.34 5.09 -8.54
CA TYR A 39 8.04 4.42 -8.61
C TYR A 39 8.14 3.01 -9.17
N SER A 40 8.97 2.78 -10.18
CA SER A 40 9.19 1.44 -10.73
C SER A 40 9.75 0.49 -9.67
N MET A 41 10.77 0.95 -8.92
CA MET A 41 11.34 0.19 -7.81
C MET A 41 10.30 -0.09 -6.72
N TRP A 42 9.50 0.91 -6.35
CA TRP A 42 8.47 0.75 -5.32
C TRP A 42 7.35 -0.19 -5.76
N ASP A 43 6.89 -0.08 -7.01
CA ASP A 43 5.84 -0.94 -7.57
C ASP A 43 6.30 -2.40 -7.64
N SER A 44 7.56 -2.63 -8.06
CA SER A 44 8.18 -3.95 -8.04
C SER A 44 8.22 -4.53 -6.62
N ARG A 45 8.73 -3.77 -5.64
CA ARG A 45 8.75 -4.21 -4.23
C ARG A 45 7.35 -4.46 -3.69
N TRP A 46 6.38 -3.61 -4.03
CA TRP A 46 5.00 -3.76 -3.61
C TRP A 46 4.42 -5.06 -4.15
N LYS A 47 4.74 -5.42 -5.41
CA LYS A 47 4.27 -6.65 -6.09
C LYS A 47 4.93 -7.92 -5.59
N ASP A 48 6.15 -7.81 -5.10
CA ASP A 48 6.91 -8.91 -4.51
C ASP A 48 6.42 -9.29 -3.10
N LEU A 49 5.62 -8.44 -2.45
CA LEU A 49 5.08 -8.74 -1.13
C LEU A 49 4.12 -9.94 -1.16
N GLU A 50 4.35 -10.90 -0.27
CA GLU A 50 3.46 -12.05 -0.06
C GLU A 50 2.04 -11.61 0.32
N LEU A 51 1.05 -12.00 -0.50
CA LEU A 51 -0.36 -11.66 -0.32
C LEU A 51 -0.91 -12.03 1.06
N ASN A 52 -0.47 -13.18 1.60
CA ASN A 52 -0.96 -13.72 2.87
C ASN A 52 -0.43 -12.95 4.08
N LYS A 53 0.70 -12.25 3.95
CA LYS A 53 1.33 -11.49 5.03
C LYS A 53 0.86 -10.03 5.05
N PHE A 54 0.58 -9.46 3.89
CA PHE A 54 0.17 -8.08 3.73
C PHE A 54 -1.29 -7.99 3.27
N LYS A 55 -2.23 -8.02 4.23
CA LYS A 55 -3.69 -7.96 4.00
C LYS A 55 -4.12 -6.83 3.05
N LEU A 56 -3.40 -5.70 3.07
CA LEU A 56 -3.67 -4.57 2.19
C LEU A 56 -3.38 -4.90 0.71
N ARG A 57 -2.36 -5.70 0.43
CA ARG A 57 -1.93 -6.05 -0.93
C ARG A 57 -2.96 -6.87 -1.68
N GLU A 58 -3.74 -7.67 -0.96
CA GLU A 58 -4.86 -8.44 -1.52
C GLU A 58 -5.91 -7.55 -2.20
N ILE A 59 -6.12 -6.35 -1.66
CA ILE A 59 -7.12 -5.39 -2.16
C ILE A 59 -6.44 -4.32 -3.04
N LYS A 60 -5.17 -4.02 -2.76
CA LYS A 60 -4.45 -2.90 -3.36
C LYS A 60 -3.31 -3.35 -4.25
N ASP A 61 -3.57 -3.41 -5.55
CA ASP A 61 -2.59 -3.87 -6.55
C ASP A 61 -1.54 -2.82 -6.94
N THR A 62 -1.80 -1.54 -6.67
CA THR A 62 -0.95 -0.41 -7.08
C THR A 62 -0.39 0.37 -5.90
N ILE A 63 0.74 1.04 -6.08
CA ILE A 63 1.32 1.96 -5.08
C ILE A 63 0.67 3.36 -5.07
N PHE A 64 -0.15 3.67 -6.07
CA PHE A 64 -0.77 4.99 -6.22
C PHE A 64 -1.95 5.18 -5.26
N SER A 65 -2.40 6.41 -5.04
CA SER A 65 -3.58 6.67 -4.21
C SER A 65 -4.83 5.97 -4.77
N TRP A 66 -5.70 5.49 -3.87
CA TRP A 66 -7.01 5.00 -4.29
C TRP A 66 -7.91 6.16 -4.70
N GLN A 67 -8.50 6.07 -5.89
CA GLN A 67 -9.50 7.04 -6.34
C GLN A 67 -10.74 7.04 -5.43
N SER A 68 -11.02 5.93 -4.75
CA SER A 68 -12.14 5.80 -3.81
C SER A 68 -11.89 6.41 -2.43
N SER A 69 -10.63 6.73 -2.09
CA SER A 69 -10.22 7.35 -0.82
C SER A 69 -10.34 8.87 -0.93
N ASN A 70 -11.59 9.33 -0.93
CA ASN A 70 -11.96 10.74 -1.01
C ASN A 70 -13.23 11.02 -0.19
N ARG A 71 -13.31 10.47 1.02
CA ARG A 71 -14.42 10.68 1.94
C ARG A 71 -14.40 12.10 2.48
N LYS A 72 -15.58 12.60 2.85
CA LYS A 72 -15.75 13.97 3.37
C LYS A 72 -15.10 14.16 4.73
N THR A 73 -15.00 13.09 5.51
CA THR A 73 -14.46 13.14 6.88
C THR A 73 -13.29 12.18 7.04
N HIS A 74 -12.28 12.60 7.81
CA HIS A 74 -11.17 11.74 8.20
C HIS A 74 -11.65 10.47 8.93
N ARG A 75 -12.73 10.57 9.70
CA ARG A 75 -13.32 9.44 10.42
C ARG A 75 -13.77 8.32 9.47
N GLU A 76 -14.38 8.66 8.33
CA GLU A 76 -14.80 7.66 7.34
C GLU A 76 -13.59 6.97 6.69
N GLU A 77 -12.54 7.71 6.33
CA GLU A 77 -11.30 7.13 5.80
C GLU A 77 -10.65 6.14 6.79
N VAL A 78 -10.62 6.50 8.08
CA VAL A 78 -10.10 5.61 9.14
C VAL A 78 -10.93 4.33 9.23
N VAL A 79 -12.26 4.43 9.19
CA VAL A 79 -13.15 3.26 9.24
C VAL A 79 -12.90 2.35 8.03
N ILE A 80 -12.87 2.92 6.82
CA ILE A 80 -12.64 2.15 5.58
C ILE A 80 -11.26 1.49 5.61
N THR A 81 -10.22 2.22 6.03
CA THR A 81 -8.85 1.69 6.11
C THR A 81 -8.78 0.50 7.07
N ARG A 82 -9.40 0.63 8.26
CA ARG A 82 -9.49 -0.46 9.25
C ARG A 82 -10.22 -1.67 8.68
N LEU A 83 -11.34 -1.47 7.98
CA LEU A 83 -12.08 -2.57 7.35
C LEU A 83 -11.24 -3.29 6.29
N ARG A 84 -10.51 -2.55 5.45
CA ARG A 84 -9.66 -3.12 4.39
C ARG A 84 -8.53 -3.99 4.94
N ILE A 85 -7.86 -3.56 6.02
CA ILE A 85 -6.83 -4.39 6.67
C ILE A 85 -7.43 -5.43 7.65
N GLY A 86 -8.76 -5.48 7.76
CA GLY A 86 -9.49 -6.40 8.63
C GLY A 86 -9.37 -6.12 10.13
N HIS A 87 -9.01 -4.89 10.52
CA HIS A 87 -8.74 -4.48 11.90
C HIS A 87 -10.02 -4.00 12.59
N SER A 88 -10.67 -4.91 13.32
CA SER A 88 -11.80 -4.61 14.19
C SER A 88 -11.63 -5.33 15.52
N LEU A 89 -12.33 -4.88 16.56
CA LEU A 89 -12.34 -5.58 17.84
C LEU A 89 -12.78 -7.05 17.69
N LEU A 90 -13.82 -7.30 16.89
CA LEU A 90 -14.37 -8.64 16.67
C LEU A 90 -13.35 -9.60 16.04
N THR A 91 -12.50 -9.11 15.14
CA THR A 91 -11.55 -9.92 14.36
C THR A 91 -10.12 -9.87 14.88
N HIS A 92 -9.78 -8.98 15.83
CA HIS A 92 -8.42 -8.83 16.38
C HIS A 92 -8.35 -8.96 17.91
N SER A 93 -9.47 -9.04 18.62
CA SER A 93 -9.48 -9.23 20.09
C SER A 93 -8.67 -10.47 20.51
N PHE A 94 -8.80 -11.58 19.79
CA PHE A 94 -8.07 -12.81 20.07
C PHE A 94 -6.54 -12.64 20.07
N LEU A 95 -6.00 -11.70 19.26
CA LEU A 95 -4.56 -11.40 19.25
C LEU A 95 -4.10 -10.73 20.55
N MET A 96 -4.97 -9.92 21.17
CA MET A 96 -4.67 -9.24 22.43
C MET A 96 -4.77 -10.20 23.61
N SER A 97 -5.77 -11.09 23.57
CA SER A 97 -5.97 -12.14 24.58
C SER A 97 -5.02 -13.32 24.41
N ARG A 98 -4.38 -13.45 23.25
CA ARG A 98 -3.60 -14.64 22.82
C ARG A 98 -4.44 -15.92 22.76
N ASP A 99 -5.72 -15.77 22.46
CA ASP A 99 -6.63 -16.88 22.23
C ASP A 99 -6.47 -17.41 20.80
N ASP A 100 -7.12 -18.55 20.51
CA ASP A 100 -7.20 -19.05 19.15
C ASP A 100 -8.05 -18.14 18.24
N PRO A 101 -7.76 -18.11 16.92
CA PRO A 101 -8.58 -17.36 15.98
C PRO A 101 -10.06 -17.79 16.04
N PRO A 102 -11.00 -16.86 16.23
CA PRO A 102 -12.41 -17.21 16.36
C PRO A 102 -12.98 -17.69 15.03
N SER A 103 -13.90 -18.65 15.11
CA SER A 103 -14.74 -19.06 13.98
C SER A 103 -15.91 -18.08 13.79
N CYS A 104 -16.40 -17.98 12.55
CA CYS A 104 -17.54 -17.13 12.24
C CYS A 104 -18.79 -17.62 12.99
N PRO A 105 -19.47 -16.76 13.78
CA PRO A 105 -20.62 -17.18 14.58
C PRO A 105 -21.87 -17.48 13.74
N PHE A 106 -21.89 -17.05 12.47
CA PHE A 106 -23.05 -17.22 11.58
C PHE A 106 -23.01 -18.49 10.73
N CYS A 107 -21.81 -18.90 10.30
CA CYS A 107 -21.66 -20.06 9.40
C CYS A 107 -20.86 -21.21 10.02
N LEU A 108 -20.19 -20.96 11.17
CA LEU A 108 -19.39 -21.90 11.98
C LEU A 108 -18.24 -22.63 11.26
N SER A 109 -18.12 -22.48 9.95
CA SER A 109 -17.23 -23.26 9.08
C SER A 109 -15.98 -22.49 8.62
N ASN A 110 -15.97 -21.17 8.76
CA ASN A 110 -14.89 -20.32 8.27
C ASN A 110 -14.30 -19.45 9.40
N PRO A 111 -13.00 -19.10 9.33
CA PRO A 111 -12.40 -18.14 10.25
C PRO A 111 -13.11 -16.78 10.21
N LEU A 112 -13.25 -16.15 11.38
CA LEU A 112 -13.87 -14.84 11.51
C LEU A 112 -12.94 -13.74 11.00
N THR A 113 -13.19 -13.27 9.78
CA THR A 113 -12.47 -12.15 9.16
C THR A 113 -13.46 -11.11 8.62
N ILE A 114 -13.02 -9.85 8.50
CA ILE A 114 -13.84 -8.78 7.90
C ILE A 114 -14.18 -9.13 6.44
N LYS A 115 -13.21 -9.67 5.68
CA LYS A 115 -13.44 -10.16 4.32
C LYS A 115 -14.56 -11.20 4.30
N HIS A 116 -14.51 -12.19 5.20
CA HIS A 116 -15.55 -13.20 5.28
C HIS A 116 -16.91 -12.58 5.59
N LEU A 117 -17.01 -11.74 6.64
CA LEU A 117 -18.26 -11.11 7.05
C LEU A 117 -18.90 -10.25 5.95
N LEU A 118 -18.09 -9.47 5.22
CA LEU A 118 -18.59 -8.52 4.22
C LEU A 118 -18.82 -9.15 2.85
N LEU A 119 -18.00 -10.14 2.45
CA LEU A 119 -17.96 -10.60 1.06
C LEU A 119 -18.27 -12.09 0.86
N LEU A 120 -18.09 -12.95 1.88
CA LEU A 120 -18.14 -14.42 1.69
C LEU A 120 -19.19 -15.13 2.57
N CYS A 121 -19.67 -14.51 3.64
CA CYS A 121 -20.55 -15.17 4.61
C CYS A 121 -22.00 -15.27 4.09
N THR A 122 -22.38 -16.45 3.59
CA THR A 122 -23.72 -16.74 3.08
C THR A 122 -24.82 -16.59 4.13
N SER A 123 -24.56 -16.96 5.38
CA SER A 123 -25.53 -16.82 6.46
C SER A 123 -25.91 -15.35 6.73
N VAL A 124 -24.92 -14.44 6.68
CA VAL A 124 -25.14 -12.99 6.88
C VAL A 124 -25.92 -12.37 5.71
N THR A 125 -25.61 -12.79 4.48
CA THR A 125 -26.32 -12.29 3.29
C THR A 125 -27.77 -12.75 3.28
N LEU A 126 -28.06 -14.00 3.67
CA LEU A 126 -29.43 -14.50 3.78
C LEU A 126 -30.26 -13.79 4.86
N VAL A 127 -29.67 -13.45 6.01
CA VAL A 127 -30.36 -12.67 7.06
C VAL A 127 -30.65 -11.25 6.60
N SER A 128 -29.71 -10.61 5.90
CA SER A 128 -29.90 -9.25 5.35
C SER A 128 -31.03 -9.20 4.30
N LEU A 129 -31.14 -10.23 3.45
CA LEU A 129 -32.23 -10.35 2.48
C LEU A 129 -33.59 -10.59 3.12
N ARG A 130 -33.66 -11.28 4.25
CA ARG A 130 -34.90 -11.49 5.00
C ARG A 130 -35.40 -10.23 5.71
N ASN A 131 -34.49 -9.35 6.13
CA ASN A 131 -34.83 -8.19 6.94
C ASN A 131 -35.02 -6.88 6.15
N ASN A 132 -34.90 -6.91 4.81
CA ASN A 132 -35.22 -5.82 3.86
C ASN A 132 -35.04 -4.39 4.40
N ASN A 133 -33.85 -4.08 4.93
CA ASN A 133 -33.46 -2.75 5.37
C ASN A 133 -31.93 -2.62 5.51
N VAL A 134 -31.13 -2.97 4.50
CA VAL A 134 -29.75 -2.43 4.40
C VAL A 134 -29.33 -2.24 2.94
N CYS A 135 -28.85 -1.03 2.67
CA CYS A 135 -28.21 -0.59 1.45
C CYS A 135 -27.22 -1.61 0.90
N LEU A 136 -27.46 -2.04 -0.34
CA LEU A 136 -26.44 -2.63 -1.19
C LEU A 136 -25.26 -1.65 -1.24
N LEU A 137 -24.20 -1.91 -0.47
CA LEU A 137 -22.90 -1.31 -0.74
C LEU A 137 -22.50 -1.83 -2.11
N ASN A 138 -22.77 -1.01 -3.12
CA ASN A 138 -22.45 -1.26 -4.52
C ASN A 138 -21.10 -1.94 -4.63
N THR A 139 -21.12 -3.09 -5.27
CA THR A 139 -19.96 -3.82 -5.78
C THR A 139 -19.30 -2.99 -6.88
N GLN A 140 -18.62 -1.91 -6.50
CA GLN A 140 -17.60 -1.28 -7.30
C GLN A 140 -16.34 -1.22 -6.45
N SER A 141 -15.52 -2.24 -6.64
CA SER A 141 -14.07 -2.24 -6.40
C SER A 141 -13.65 -1.73 -5.01
N PHE A 142 -13.57 -2.65 -4.04
CA PHE A 142 -12.83 -2.40 -2.79
C PHE A 142 -11.34 -2.14 -3.06
#